data_AF-A0A843LN48-F1
#
_entry.id   AF-A0A843LN48-F1
#
_cell.length_a   1.000
_cell.length_b   1.000
_cell.length_c   1.000
_cell.angle_alpha   90.00
_cell.angle_beta   90.00
_cell.angle_gamma   90.00
#
_symmetry.space_group_name_H-M   'P 1'
#
loop_
_entity.id
_entity.type
_entity.pdbx_description
1 polymer ?
#
loop_
_entity_poly.entity_id
_entity_poly.type
_entity_poly.pdbx_seq_one_letter_code
_entity_poly.pdbx_strand_id
1 'polypeptide(L)'
;MKMNERGVSEAIGFIIILGIVMSGIGLVTLYGYPVLVKEQSNTDVRNMERAMIVIQNDMKSLCFKNVPYKETALQVSGGTLEVIGGDDYGAKFTISNTTSQWEFSPGALVYRSDRGTEVITLENGAVITRQEDAAGSAMLAEPRWFYDETTKTFAVYIMKITTDEAMARSG
;
A
#
# COMPACT_ATOMS: atom_id res chain seq x y z
N MET A 1 -42.81 50.30 -37.04
CA MET A 1 -43.03 49.36 -35.92
C MET A 1 -41.78 48.48 -35.80
N LYS A 2 -40.76 48.92 -35.05
CA LYS A 2 -39.53 48.15 -34.78
C LYS A 2 -39.29 48.17 -33.28
N MET A 3 -39.99 47.31 -32.57
CA MET A 3 -39.86 47.17 -31.12
C MET A 3 -39.98 45.69 -30.77
N ASN A 4 -38.98 44.90 -31.18
CA ASN A 4 -38.85 43.52 -30.70
C ASN A 4 -37.42 42.94 -30.76
N GLU A 5 -36.40 43.71 -31.17
CA GLU A 5 -35.02 43.18 -31.32
C GLU A 5 -34.17 43.34 -30.04
N ARG A 6 -34.51 44.26 -29.13
CA ARG A 6 -33.70 44.53 -27.92
C ARG A 6 -33.82 43.44 -26.85
N GLY A 7 -35.03 42.92 -26.60
CA GLY A 7 -35.24 41.83 -25.63
C GLY A 7 -34.62 40.49 -26.06
N VAL A 8 -34.48 40.28 -27.37
CA VAL A 8 -33.82 39.09 -27.93
C VAL A 8 -32.29 39.15 -27.72
N SER A 9 -31.68 40.33 -27.82
CA SER A 9 -30.22 40.50 -27.61
C SER A 9 -29.82 40.24 -26.15
N GLU A 10 -30.64 40.67 -25.19
CA GLU A 10 -30.43 40.40 -23.76
C GLU A 10 -30.55 38.90 -23.43
N ALA A 11 -31.55 38.22 -23.99
CA ALA A 11 -31.72 36.78 -23.83
C ALA A 11 -30.56 35.97 -24.45
N ILE A 12 -30.08 36.36 -25.63
CA ILE A 12 -28.92 35.72 -26.27
C ILE A 12 -27.65 35.90 -25.43
N GLY A 13 -27.42 37.12 -24.90
CA GLY A 13 -26.28 37.39 -24.02
C GLY A 13 -26.30 36.51 -22.76
N PHE A 14 -27.47 36.36 -22.13
CA PHE A 14 -27.64 35.50 -20.97
C PHE A 14 -27.35 34.02 -21.30
N ILE A 15 -27.88 33.51 -22.41
CA ILE A 15 -27.66 32.11 -22.83
C ILE A 15 -26.17 31.87 -23.14
N ILE A 16 -25.47 32.82 -23.76
CA ILE A 16 -24.04 32.69 -24.05
C ILE A 16 -23.22 32.66 -22.75
N ILE A 17 -23.49 33.57 -21.80
CA ILE A 17 -22.78 33.59 -20.51
C ILE A 17 -23.04 32.29 -19.74
N LEU A 18 -24.31 31.85 -19.67
CA LEU A 18 -24.68 30.58 -19.05
C LEU A 18 -23.94 29.41 -19.73
N GLY A 19 -23.87 29.40 -21.06
CA GLY A 19 -23.16 28.39 -21.83
C GLY A 19 -21.66 28.34 -21.53
N ILE A 20 -21.00 29.50 -21.44
CA ILE A 20 -19.57 29.58 -21.10
C ILE A 20 -19.32 29.11 -19.66
N VAL A 21 -20.15 29.55 -18.70
CA VAL A 21 -20.03 29.13 -17.29
C VAL A 21 -20.23 27.62 -17.15
N MET A 22 -21.29 27.08 -17.76
CA MET A 22 -21.57 25.64 -17.73
C MET A 22 -20.46 24.82 -18.41
N SER A 23 -19.90 25.31 -19.53
CA SER A 23 -18.76 24.68 -20.20
C SER A 23 -17.50 24.71 -19.33
N GLY A 24 -17.26 25.83 -18.63
CA GLY A 24 -16.14 25.97 -17.70
C GLY A 24 -16.23 24.99 -16.53
N ILE A 25 -17.41 24.89 -15.89
CA ILE A 25 -17.65 23.90 -14.82
C ILE A 25 -17.48 22.48 -15.36
N GLY A 26 -18.05 22.20 -16.53
CA GLY A 26 -17.95 20.90 -17.19
C GLY A 26 -16.49 20.47 -17.41
N LEU A 27 -15.65 21.36 -17.95
CA LEU A 27 -14.23 21.09 -18.16
C LEU A 27 -13.49 20.87 -16.83
N VAL A 28 -13.72 21.72 -15.83
CA VAL A 28 -13.06 21.60 -14.52
C VAL A 28 -13.44 20.30 -13.83
N THR A 29 -14.72 19.91 -13.84
CA THR A 29 -15.14 18.65 -13.23
C THR A 29 -14.59 17.45 -13.98
N LEU A 30 -14.61 17.47 -15.31
CA LEU A 30 -14.21 16.33 -16.14
C LEU A 30 -12.70 16.07 -16.08
N TYR A 31 -11.86 17.11 -15.95
CA TYR A 31 -10.41 16.96 -15.82
C TYR A 31 -9.89 17.04 -14.38
N GLY A 32 -10.54 17.78 -13.50
CA GLY A 32 -10.12 17.96 -12.11
C GLY A 32 -10.44 16.76 -11.22
N TYR A 33 -11.63 16.16 -11.40
CA TYR A 33 -12.04 15.00 -10.62
C TYR A 33 -11.08 13.79 -10.74
N PRO A 34 -10.67 13.33 -11.94
CA PRO A 34 -9.76 12.18 -12.04
C PRO A 34 -8.39 12.46 -11.42
N VAL A 35 -7.89 13.70 -11.48
CA VAL A 35 -6.63 14.09 -10.84
C VAL A 35 -6.73 13.97 -9.32
N LEU A 36 -7.80 14.47 -8.71
CA LEU A 36 -8.01 14.37 -7.26
C LEU A 36 -8.11 12.91 -6.80
N VAL A 37 -8.85 12.08 -7.54
CA VAL A 37 -9.00 10.65 -7.25
C VAL A 37 -7.65 9.93 -7.32
N LYS A 38 -6.82 10.26 -8.31
CA LYS A 38 -5.47 9.69 -8.45
C LYS A 38 -4.57 10.09 -7.28
N GLU A 39 -4.57 11.37 -6.90
CA GLU A 39 -3.76 11.84 -5.77
C GLU A 39 -4.21 11.25 -4.44
N GLN A 40 -5.51 11.01 -4.27
CA GLN A 40 -6.04 10.30 -3.10
C GLN A 40 -5.51 8.87 -3.05
N SER A 41 -5.62 8.10 -4.14
CA SER A 41 -5.09 6.74 -4.25
C SER A 41 -3.59 6.67 -3.94
N ASN A 42 -2.80 7.57 -4.52
CA ASN A 42 -1.35 7.64 -4.26
C ASN A 42 -1.04 8.00 -2.81
N THR A 43 -1.90 8.74 -2.15
CA THR A 43 -1.74 9.10 -0.73
C THR A 43 -2.07 7.93 0.18
N ASP A 44 -3.13 7.19 -0.12
CA ASP A 44 -3.52 5.97 0.61
C ASP A 44 -2.40 4.92 0.57
N VAL A 45 -1.85 4.67 -0.62
CA VAL A 45 -0.72 3.72 -0.79
C VAL A 45 0.50 4.17 0.00
N ARG A 46 0.92 5.44 -0.11
CA ARG A 46 2.06 5.98 0.66
C ARG A 46 1.85 5.91 2.17
N ASN A 47 0.62 6.07 2.64
CA ASN A 47 0.29 5.91 4.06
C ASN A 47 0.48 4.45 4.50
N MET A 48 0.05 3.49 3.67
CA MET A 48 0.25 2.07 3.95
C MET A 48 1.72 1.65 3.87
N GLU A 49 2.52 2.20 2.97
CA GLU A 49 3.98 1.98 2.93
C GLU A 49 4.63 2.38 4.26
N ARG A 50 4.28 3.57 4.76
CA ARG A 50 4.78 4.06 6.05
C ARG A 50 4.30 3.19 7.21
N ALA A 51 3.03 2.79 7.20
CA ALA A 51 2.47 1.92 8.23
C ALA A 51 3.22 0.57 8.30
N MET A 52 3.51 -0.05 7.16
CA MET A 52 4.30 -1.28 7.09
C MET A 52 5.74 -1.10 7.61
N ILE A 53 6.38 0.03 7.29
CA ILE A 53 7.72 0.36 7.82
C ILE A 53 7.69 0.56 9.35
N VAL A 54 6.61 1.13 9.90
CA VAL A 54 6.43 1.24 11.36
C VAL A 54 6.35 -0.14 11.99
N ILE A 55 5.53 -1.05 11.44
CA ILE A 55 5.44 -2.44 11.91
C ILE A 55 6.82 -3.12 11.85
N GLN A 56 7.55 -2.95 10.75
CA GLN A 56 8.91 -3.45 10.61
C GLN A 56 9.85 -2.97 11.73
N ASN A 57 9.77 -1.68 12.09
CA ASN A 57 10.56 -1.09 13.16
C ASN A 57 10.14 -1.58 14.56
N ASP A 58 8.85 -1.85 14.76
CA ASP A 58 8.35 -2.43 16.00
C ASP A 58 8.80 -3.89 16.14
N MET A 59 8.70 -4.70 15.09
CA MET A 59 9.24 -6.06 15.05
C MET A 59 10.75 -6.08 15.36
N LYS A 60 11.50 -5.15 14.78
CA LYS A 60 12.92 -4.94 15.11
C LYS A 60 13.11 -4.60 16.58
N SER A 61 12.27 -3.74 17.15
CA SER A 61 12.39 -3.39 18.57
C SER A 61 12.08 -4.58 19.48
N LEU A 62 11.16 -5.47 19.11
CA LEU A 62 10.89 -6.72 19.84
C LEU A 62 12.07 -7.69 19.78
N CYS A 63 12.74 -7.82 18.63
CA CYS A 63 13.86 -8.74 18.47
C CYS A 63 15.18 -8.23 19.09
N PHE A 64 15.42 -6.91 19.08
CA PHE A 64 16.74 -6.34 19.40
C PHE A 64 16.78 -5.45 20.65
N LYS A 65 15.62 -5.07 21.18
CA LYS A 65 15.54 -4.31 22.42
C LYS A 65 14.88 -5.20 23.45
N ASN A 66 15.10 -4.90 24.73
CA ASN A 66 14.41 -5.57 25.85
C ASN A 66 12.94 -5.12 25.92
N VAL A 67 12.21 -5.25 24.81
CA VAL A 67 10.79 -4.91 24.71
C VAL A 67 10.03 -6.23 24.60
N PRO A 68 9.35 -6.66 25.68
CA PRO A 68 8.66 -7.94 25.69
C PRO A 68 7.39 -7.93 24.83
N TYR A 69 6.81 -6.74 24.58
CA TYR A 69 5.53 -6.61 23.91
C TYR A 69 5.35 -5.23 23.24
N LYS A 70 4.65 -5.21 22.10
CA LYS A 70 4.33 -4.00 21.31
C LYS A 70 2.93 -4.12 20.73
N GLU A 71 2.18 -3.03 20.83
CA GLU A 71 0.91 -2.82 20.13
C GLU A 71 1.07 -1.68 19.14
N THR A 72 0.54 -1.89 17.94
CA THR A 72 0.53 -0.89 16.87
C THR A 72 -0.87 -0.83 16.28
N ALA A 73 -1.51 0.33 16.42
CA ALA A 73 -2.79 0.58 15.77
C ALA A 73 -2.57 1.00 14.31
N LEU A 74 -3.26 0.33 13.39
CA LEU A 74 -3.16 0.59 11.96
C LEU A 74 -4.52 1.04 11.44
N GLN A 75 -4.52 2.15 10.70
CA GLN A 75 -5.65 2.56 9.91
C GLN A 75 -5.40 2.14 8.46
N VAL A 76 -6.24 1.23 7.97
CA VAL A 76 -6.26 0.86 6.56
C VAL A 76 -7.15 1.87 5.84
N SER A 77 -6.69 2.40 4.71
CA SER A 77 -7.43 3.36 3.88
C SER A 77 -7.19 3.03 2.41
N GLY A 78 -8.24 3.02 1.59
CA GLY A 78 -8.12 2.86 0.14
C GLY A 78 -7.74 1.46 -0.33
N GLY A 79 -7.96 0.44 0.50
CA GLY A 79 -7.60 -0.93 0.20
C GLY A 79 -7.93 -1.93 1.31
N THR A 80 -7.44 -3.15 1.13
CA THR A 80 -7.63 -4.27 2.06
C THR A 80 -6.28 -4.73 2.62
N LEU A 81 -6.19 -4.82 3.94
CA LEU A 81 -5.04 -5.41 4.65
C LEU A 81 -5.40 -6.83 5.08
N GLU A 82 -4.60 -7.79 4.64
CA GLU A 82 -4.76 -9.23 4.85
C GLU A 82 -3.58 -9.79 5.65
N VAL A 83 -3.86 -10.62 6.65
CA VAL A 83 -2.85 -11.37 7.41
C VAL A 83 -2.87 -12.82 6.93
N ILE A 84 -1.76 -13.27 6.37
CA ILE A 84 -1.57 -14.65 5.93
C ILE A 84 -0.62 -15.34 6.91
N GLY A 85 -1.14 -16.34 7.62
CA GLY A 85 -0.35 -17.16 8.52
C GLY A 85 0.74 -17.92 7.79
N GLY A 86 1.85 -18.23 8.48
CA GLY A 86 2.97 -18.95 7.88
C GLY A 86 2.57 -20.27 7.24
N ASP A 87 1.62 -21.00 7.82
CA ASP A 87 1.24 -22.32 7.31
C ASP A 87 0.43 -22.25 5.99
N ASP A 88 -0.22 -21.11 5.71
CA ASP A 88 -0.99 -20.85 4.49
C ASP A 88 -0.20 -20.03 3.44
N TYR A 89 0.99 -19.55 3.80
CA TYR A 89 1.80 -18.70 2.92
C TYR A 89 2.69 -19.53 1.98
N GLY A 90 2.72 -19.13 0.70
CA GLY A 90 3.42 -19.89 -0.34
C GLY A 90 4.94 -19.82 -0.28
N ALA A 91 5.53 -18.78 0.30
CA ALA A 91 6.98 -18.66 0.40
C ALA A 91 7.51 -19.42 1.61
N LYS A 92 8.62 -20.15 1.42
CA LYS A 92 9.28 -20.94 2.46
C LYS A 92 10.79 -20.74 2.42
N PHE A 93 11.41 -20.72 3.59
CA PHE A 93 12.85 -20.80 3.75
C PHE A 93 13.24 -22.25 4.02
N THR A 94 14.09 -22.81 3.16
CA THR A 94 14.72 -24.10 3.42
C THR A 94 16.07 -23.85 4.05
N ILE A 95 16.26 -24.36 5.26
CA ILE A 95 17.52 -24.17 5.98
C ILE A 95 18.06 -25.54 6.31
N SER A 96 19.28 -25.77 5.85
CA SER A 96 19.93 -27.08 5.88
C SER A 96 21.32 -26.97 6.48
N ASN A 97 21.66 -27.94 7.30
CA ASN A 97 23.02 -28.25 7.72
C ASN A 97 23.41 -29.62 7.12
N THR A 98 24.66 -30.06 7.33
CA THR A 98 25.21 -31.34 6.87
C THR A 98 24.43 -32.58 7.32
N THR A 99 23.56 -32.45 8.33
CA THR A 99 22.82 -33.59 8.91
C THR A 99 21.30 -33.43 8.86
N SER A 100 20.78 -32.21 8.73
CA SER A 100 19.34 -31.94 8.87
C SER A 100 18.88 -30.80 7.98
N GLN A 101 17.66 -30.92 7.47
CA GLN A 101 16.95 -29.87 6.73
C GLN A 101 15.65 -29.55 7.44
N TRP A 102 15.30 -28.27 7.49
CA TRP A 102 14.07 -27.76 8.07
C TRP A 102 13.49 -26.70 7.15
N GLU A 103 12.17 -26.75 6.99
CA GLU A 103 11.40 -25.72 6.30
C GLU A 103 10.84 -24.74 7.32
N PHE A 104 10.88 -23.46 6.98
CA PHE A 104 10.31 -22.39 7.76
C PHE A 104 9.41 -21.52 6.89
N SER A 105 8.17 -21.34 7.32
CA SER A 105 7.23 -20.46 6.63
C SER A 105 7.04 -19.16 7.41
N PRO A 106 7.40 -17.99 6.83
CA PRO A 106 7.37 -16.70 7.53
C PRO A 106 5.98 -16.10 7.69
N GLY A 107 5.03 -16.48 6.84
CA GLY A 107 3.78 -15.74 6.71
C GLY A 107 3.99 -14.36 6.10
N ALA A 108 2.89 -13.64 5.88
CA ALA A 108 2.95 -12.31 5.30
C ALA A 108 1.80 -11.43 5.77
N LEU A 109 2.06 -10.12 5.82
CA LEU A 109 1.05 -9.09 5.92
C LEU A 109 0.95 -8.40 4.56
N VAL A 110 -0.20 -8.48 3.91
CA VAL A 110 -0.39 -8.03 2.53
C VAL A 110 -1.45 -6.94 2.49
N TYR A 111 -1.08 -5.77 1.97
CA TYR A 111 -2.02 -4.71 1.64
C TYR A 111 -2.25 -4.68 0.13
N ARG A 112 -3.51 -4.62 -0.30
CA ARG A 112 -3.92 -4.44 -1.71
C ARG A 112 -4.72 -3.16 -1.84
N SER A 113 -4.33 -2.29 -2.77
CA SER A 113 -5.07 -1.08 -3.11
C SER A 113 -6.37 -1.42 -3.86
N ASP A 114 -7.49 -0.79 -3.51
CA ASP A 114 -8.76 -0.96 -4.23
C ASP A 114 -8.85 -0.06 -5.48
N ARG A 115 -8.04 1.00 -5.52
CA ARG A 115 -8.07 2.05 -6.55
C ARG A 115 -6.91 1.96 -7.54
N GLY A 116 -6.00 1.01 -7.34
CA GLY A 116 -4.81 0.79 -8.16
C GLY A 116 -4.38 -0.67 -8.13
N THR A 117 -3.21 -0.97 -8.69
CA THR A 117 -2.64 -2.32 -8.73
C THR A 117 -1.53 -2.52 -7.70
N GLU A 118 -1.30 -1.54 -6.83
CA GLU A 118 -0.22 -1.58 -5.84
C GLU A 118 -0.52 -2.57 -4.73
N VAL A 119 0.45 -3.45 -4.48
CA VAL A 119 0.43 -4.44 -3.42
C VAL A 119 1.67 -4.24 -2.57
N ILE A 120 1.47 -4.03 -1.27
CA ILE A 120 2.55 -3.88 -0.30
C ILE A 120 2.57 -5.11 0.59
N THR A 121 3.68 -5.83 0.60
CA THR A 121 3.85 -7.05 1.38
C THR A 121 4.95 -6.85 2.40
N LEU A 122 4.65 -7.18 3.66
CA LEU A 122 5.64 -7.33 4.71
C LEU A 122 5.83 -8.83 5.00
N GLU A 123 7.04 -9.31 4.74
CA GLU A 123 7.42 -10.72 4.88
C GLU A 123 8.82 -10.82 5.48
N ASN A 124 8.99 -11.66 6.52
CA ASN A 124 10.27 -11.91 7.19
C ASN A 124 11.08 -10.62 7.49
N GLY A 125 10.38 -9.53 7.81
CA GLY A 125 10.98 -8.23 8.12
C GLY A 125 11.45 -7.43 6.92
N ALA A 126 11.20 -7.86 5.69
CA ALA A 126 11.29 -7.02 4.50
C ALA A 126 9.93 -6.35 4.25
N VAL A 127 9.94 -5.10 3.79
CA VAL A 127 8.76 -4.43 3.22
C VAL A 127 8.99 -4.27 1.74
N ILE A 128 8.10 -4.85 0.95
CA ILE A 128 8.21 -4.99 -0.50
C ILE A 128 6.98 -4.36 -1.14
N THR A 129 7.16 -3.61 -2.21
CA THR A 129 6.08 -3.12 -3.06
C THR A 129 6.13 -3.81 -4.42
N ARG A 130 4.97 -4.16 -4.95
CA ARG A 130 4.82 -4.72 -6.30
C ARG A 130 3.55 -4.20 -6.93
N GLN A 131 3.47 -4.34 -8.26
CA GLN A 131 2.20 -4.20 -8.97
C GLN A 131 1.61 -5.59 -9.14
N GLU A 132 0.29 -5.74 -8.96
CA GLU A 132 -0.37 -7.04 -9.00
C GLU A 132 -0.16 -7.74 -10.36
N ASP A 133 -0.17 -6.95 -11.45
CA ASP A 133 -0.03 -7.42 -12.83
C ASP A 133 1.42 -7.42 -13.38
N ALA A 134 2.41 -6.99 -12.60
CA ALA A 134 3.78 -6.89 -13.08
C ALA A 134 4.69 -7.98 -12.49
N ALA A 135 5.53 -8.56 -13.36
CA ALA A 135 6.65 -9.40 -12.94
C ALA A 135 7.81 -8.51 -12.44
N GLY A 136 7.64 -7.93 -11.26
CA GLY A 136 8.64 -7.09 -10.62
C GLY A 136 8.22 -6.62 -9.24
N SER A 137 9.19 -6.49 -8.34
CA SER A 137 8.99 -5.96 -7.00
C SER A 137 10.15 -5.04 -6.63
N ALA A 138 9.86 -3.98 -5.91
CA ALA A 138 10.87 -3.11 -5.31
C ALA A 138 10.85 -3.28 -3.80
N MET A 139 12.03 -3.29 -3.19
CA MET A 139 12.15 -3.34 -1.73
C MET A 139 12.05 -1.92 -1.18
N LEU A 140 11.06 -1.67 -0.32
CA LEU A 140 10.89 -0.38 0.38
C LEU A 140 11.74 -0.33 1.65
N ALA A 141 11.84 -1.47 2.34
CA ALA A 141 12.70 -1.60 3.50
C ALA A 141 13.29 -3.01 3.57
N GLU A 142 14.60 -3.08 3.75
CA GLU A 142 15.35 -4.33 3.73
C GLU A 142 15.22 -5.08 5.06
N PRO A 143 15.20 -6.43 5.03
CA PRO A 143 15.31 -7.22 6.24
C PRO A 143 16.73 -7.06 6.82
N ARG A 144 16.87 -7.15 8.15
CA ARG A 144 18.17 -6.95 8.80
C ARG A 144 19.03 -8.21 8.74
N TRP A 145 19.56 -8.57 7.58
CA TRP A 145 20.54 -9.65 7.51
C TRP A 145 21.94 -9.09 7.70
N PHE A 146 22.74 -9.76 8.52
CA PHE A 146 24.11 -9.32 8.81
C PHE A 146 25.09 -10.39 8.34
N TYR A 147 26.08 -9.97 7.58
CA TYR A 147 27.18 -10.82 7.16
C TYR A 147 28.49 -10.19 7.63
N ASP A 148 29.25 -10.94 8.41
CA ASP A 148 30.62 -10.57 8.78
C ASP A 148 31.60 -11.32 7.90
N GLU A 149 32.31 -10.58 7.04
CA GLU A 149 33.31 -11.11 6.13
C GLU A 149 34.53 -11.70 6.85
N THR A 150 34.85 -11.20 8.04
CA THR A 150 36.05 -11.61 8.79
C THR A 150 35.84 -12.97 9.43
N THR A 151 34.70 -13.18 10.08
CA THR A 151 34.34 -14.45 10.72
C THR A 151 33.58 -15.40 9.80
N LYS A 152 33.21 -14.95 8.59
CA LYS A 152 32.32 -15.66 7.66
C LYS A 152 30.99 -16.06 8.30
N THR A 153 30.49 -15.23 9.23
CA THR A 153 29.26 -15.47 9.97
C THR A 153 28.11 -14.75 9.30
N PHE A 154 27.06 -15.48 8.94
CA PHE A 154 25.80 -14.92 8.46
C PHE A 154 24.73 -15.03 9.54
N ALA A 155 24.26 -13.90 10.03
CA ALA A 155 23.18 -13.80 11.00
C ALA A 155 21.89 -13.36 10.29
N VAL A 156 20.93 -14.29 10.24
CA VAL A 156 19.60 -14.08 9.66
C VAL A 156 18.59 -14.12 10.79
N TYR A 157 17.70 -13.14 10.79
CA TYR A 157 16.54 -13.14 11.66
C TYR A 157 15.38 -13.70 10.87
N ILE A 158 14.64 -14.58 11.53
CA ILE A 158 13.54 -15.30 10.93
C ILE A 158 12.32 -15.02 11.80
N MET A 159 11.26 -14.52 11.19
CA MET A 159 10.00 -14.18 11.86
C MET A 159 8.85 -14.99 11.26
N LYS A 160 7.99 -15.56 12.13
CA LYS A 160 6.75 -16.24 11.74
C LYS A 160 5.58 -15.37 12.12
N ILE A 161 4.78 -14.96 11.14
CA ILE A 161 3.45 -14.41 11.33
C ILE A 161 2.49 -15.58 11.49
N THR A 162 1.75 -15.58 12.59
CA THR A 162 0.74 -16.60 12.92
C THR A 162 -0.60 -15.93 13.07
N THR A 163 -1.65 -16.57 12.55
CA THR A 163 -3.02 -16.10 12.66
C THR A 163 -3.90 -17.32 12.91
N ASP A 164 -4.84 -17.21 13.85
CA ASP A 164 -5.77 -18.31 14.16
C ASP A 164 -6.88 -18.41 13.10
N GLU A 165 -7.23 -17.28 12.48
CA GLU A 165 -8.20 -17.17 11.38
C GLU A 165 -7.67 -16.22 10.30
N ALA A 166 -8.15 -16.36 9.06
CA ALA A 166 -7.83 -15.41 7.99
C ALA A 166 -8.42 -14.02 8.35
N MET A 167 -7.54 -13.06 8.64
CA MET A 167 -7.95 -11.70 9.00
C MET A 167 -7.76 -10.77 7.82
N ALA A 168 -8.85 -10.17 7.35
CA ALA A 168 -8.82 -9.09 6.36
C ALA A 168 -9.61 -7.89 6.87
N ARG A 169 -9.03 -6.70 6.74
CA ARG A 169 -9.70 -5.43 7.07
C ARG A 169 -9.63 -4.49 5.88
N SER A 170 -10.81 -4.09 5.40
CA SER A 170 -10.97 -3.06 4.37
C SER A 170 -11.10 -1.67 5.03
N GLY A 171 -10.56 -0.66 4.35
CA GLY A 171 -10.53 0.74 4.78
C GLY A 171 -11.51 1.64 4.03
#